data_AF-A0A9W8YM62-F1
#
_entry.id   AF-A0A9W8YM62-F1
#
_cell.length_a   1.000
_cell.length_b   1.000
_cell.length_c   1.000
_cell.angle_alpha   90.00
_cell.angle_beta   90.00
_cell.angle_gamma   90.00
#
_symmetry.space_group_name_H-M   'P 1'
#
loop_
_entity.id
_entity.type
_entity.pdbx_description
1 polymer ?
#
loop_
_entity_poly.entity_id
_entity_poly.type
_entity_poly.pdbx_seq_one_letter_code
_entity_poly.pdbx_strand_id
1 'polypeptide(L)'
;MGVQQHGDHHDIPGEHKIHKPGGWLPSDSRVHQQWLQKQVDHVDKNPKGLVPVLQEFKDFIESNPRIRMLFTQMWDEIPNKKPYTKDPTGHKQIRDYGHMLSVLNHIFTRAPEWTDAAENVGMVGVPMCAIFDYPMTTPSGHAAFLDPDVNRMLKKVLNEWGKYLQTPESADVLSDHHLGWFGKTGINDMMAVANAPYQTQHKFEDFFVCDPSKPKYGFTSWDNFFTRHVREEARPIASPDDDNVIANCCESRPYAVQKDVKFRDKFWIKGQPYSIVDMLAADPLAEQFGGGTVYQAFLSALSYHRWHAPVSGTIKKAYVVDGTYFSEPLYDAGDINSAEQQTEIKQGISAVQGYLSCLATRAIIFIEADNPAIGLMAFIGIGMDEVSTCEITVKEGQHIKKGDETGMFHFGGSTHCLIFRPGVNVDGFPEPGQKNNQPVRSQVAVVKP
;
A
#
# COMPACT_ATOMS: atom_id res chain seq x y z
N MET A 1 23.49 7.28 -4.20
CA MET A 1 23.36 7.61 -2.76
C MET A 1 21.94 7.26 -2.36
N GLY A 2 21.72 6.54 -1.26
CA GLY A 2 20.38 6.08 -0.89
C GLY A 2 19.47 7.25 -0.53
N VAL A 3 18.16 7.12 -0.76
CA VAL A 3 17.17 8.03 -0.20
C VAL A 3 17.26 7.89 1.33
N GLN A 4 17.79 8.92 1.99
CA GLN A 4 17.74 9.06 3.44
C GLN A 4 16.39 9.71 3.76
N GLN A 5 15.61 9.11 4.65
CA GLN A 5 14.40 9.78 5.13
C GLN A 5 14.83 10.95 6.02
N HIS A 6 14.13 12.09 5.93
CA HIS A 6 14.45 13.19 6.82
C HIS A 6 14.20 12.72 8.28
N GLY A 7 15.20 12.89 9.16
CA GLY A 7 15.15 12.33 10.53
C GLY A 7 16.10 11.14 10.79
N ASP A 8 16.69 10.55 9.74
CA ASP A 8 17.81 9.61 9.87
C ASP A 8 19.10 10.28 10.42
N HIS A 9 19.10 11.61 10.55
CA HIS A 9 20.24 12.45 10.96
C HIS A 9 20.30 12.80 12.45
N HIS A 10 19.34 12.33 13.26
CA HIS A 10 19.35 12.56 14.71
C HIS A 10 19.57 11.26 15.48
N ASP A 11 20.29 11.36 16.60
CA ASP A 11 20.49 10.23 17.51
C ASP A 11 19.13 9.91 18.17
N ILE A 12 18.47 8.85 17.70
CA ILE A 12 17.18 8.40 18.22
C ILE A 12 17.47 7.44 19.39
N PRO A 13 17.04 7.76 20.63
CA PRO A 13 17.18 6.84 21.76
C PRO A 13 16.56 5.48 21.44
N GLY A 14 17.19 4.40 21.92
CA GLY A 14 16.79 3.02 21.58
C GLY A 14 15.33 2.69 21.89
N GLU A 15 14.74 3.32 22.90
CA GLU A 15 13.32 3.17 23.25
C GLU A 15 12.33 3.81 22.26
N HIS A 16 12.75 4.84 21.51
CA HIS A 16 11.93 5.53 20.52
C HIS A 16 12.22 5.07 19.08
N LYS A 17 13.35 4.37 18.90
CA LYS A 17 13.80 3.87 17.61
C LYS A 17 12.95 2.70 17.16
N ILE A 18 12.17 2.91 16.11
CA ILE A 18 11.44 1.86 15.42
C ILE A 18 12.24 1.44 14.19
N HIS A 19 12.59 0.16 14.07
CA HIS A 19 13.25 -0.34 12.86
C HIS A 19 12.18 -0.71 11.82
N LYS A 20 11.88 0.20 10.87
CA LYS A 20 10.80 -0.01 9.88
C LYS A 20 11.12 0.42 8.43
N PRO A 21 11.92 -0.36 7.69
CA PRO A 21 11.97 -0.34 6.22
C PRO A 21 10.57 -0.49 5.61
N GLY A 22 10.26 0.36 4.62
CA GLY A 22 8.93 0.49 3.99
C GLY A 22 8.35 1.89 4.12
N GLY A 23 8.78 2.67 5.12
CA GLY A 23 8.57 4.12 5.17
C GLY A 23 7.14 4.58 5.35
N TRP A 24 6.27 3.80 6.04
CA TRP A 24 4.88 4.17 6.36
C TRP A 24 4.67 4.78 7.75
N LEU A 25 5.65 4.64 8.64
CA LEU A 25 5.70 5.21 9.99
C LEU A 25 7.15 5.61 10.27
N PRO A 26 7.42 6.64 11.09
CA PRO A 26 8.79 7.09 11.30
C PRO A 26 9.64 6.04 11.99
N SER A 27 10.94 6.12 11.73
CA SER A 27 11.97 5.48 12.55
C SER A 27 11.98 5.98 14.01
N ASP A 28 11.28 7.08 14.30
CA ASP A 28 11.07 7.68 15.63
C ASP A 28 9.58 7.79 15.97
N SER A 29 9.12 6.99 16.94
CA SER A 29 7.70 6.96 17.35
C SER A 29 7.13 8.31 17.77
N ARG A 30 7.98 9.26 18.20
CA ARG A 30 7.56 10.59 18.66
C ARG A 30 7.05 11.47 17.52
N VAL A 31 7.53 11.29 16.30
CA VAL A 31 7.09 12.11 15.15
C VAL A 31 5.63 11.79 14.80
N HIS A 32 5.26 10.51 14.87
CA HIS A 32 3.88 10.05 14.68
C HIS A 32 2.96 10.64 15.75
N GLN A 33 3.37 10.53 17.02
CA GLN A 33 2.62 11.09 18.15
C GLN A 33 2.44 12.61 18.02
N GLN A 34 3.48 13.35 17.62
CA GLN A 34 3.40 14.80 17.40
C GLN A 34 2.43 15.18 16.28
N TRP A 35 2.45 14.44 15.16
CA TRP A 35 1.52 14.68 14.06
C TRP A 35 0.08 14.43 14.48
N LEU A 36 -0.19 13.31 15.14
CA LEU A 36 -1.53 12.97 15.63
C LEU A 36 -2.02 13.99 16.66
N GLN A 37 -1.12 14.47 17.53
CA GLN A 37 -1.45 15.49 18.53
C GLN A 37 -1.93 16.78 17.87
N LYS A 38 -1.32 17.20 16.77
CA LYS A 38 -1.76 18.39 16.04
C LYS A 38 -3.18 18.26 15.50
N GLN A 39 -3.55 17.08 15.00
CA GLN A 39 -4.91 16.84 14.50
C GLN A 39 -5.91 16.84 15.67
N VAL A 40 -5.56 16.18 16.78
CA VAL A 40 -6.37 16.16 18.01
C VAL A 40 -6.58 17.58 18.55
N ASP A 41 -5.50 18.34 18.73
CA ASP A 41 -5.56 19.72 19.23
C ASP A 41 -6.43 20.63 18.34
N HIS A 42 -6.37 20.42 17.02
CA HIS A 42 -7.23 21.16 16.09
C HIS A 42 -8.70 20.84 16.30
N VAL A 43 -9.04 19.55 16.37
CA VAL A 43 -10.43 19.08 16.53
C VAL A 43 -11.01 19.51 17.87
N ASP A 44 -10.23 19.39 18.95
CA ASP A 44 -10.65 19.80 20.30
C ASP A 44 -10.92 21.32 20.37
N LYS A 45 -10.16 22.14 19.63
CA LYS A 45 -10.36 23.59 19.53
C LYS A 45 -11.45 24.00 18.54
N ASN A 46 -11.78 23.14 17.57
CA ASN A 46 -12.67 23.45 16.45
C ASN A 46 -13.69 22.32 16.22
N PRO A 47 -14.59 22.05 17.18
CA PRO A 47 -15.57 20.98 17.03
C PRO A 47 -16.50 21.25 15.84
N LYS A 48 -16.71 20.23 15.00
CA LYS A 48 -17.60 20.27 13.83
C LYS A 48 -18.50 19.05 13.81
N GLY A 49 -19.70 19.20 13.24
CA GLY A 49 -20.59 18.06 12.95
C GLY A 49 -19.96 17.08 11.97
N LEU A 50 -20.27 15.80 12.11
CA LEU A 50 -19.80 14.75 11.21
C LEU A 50 -20.42 14.92 9.82
N VAL A 51 -19.62 14.73 8.77
CA VAL A 51 -20.14 14.56 7.42
C VAL A 51 -21.07 13.34 7.35
N PRO A 52 -22.04 13.29 6.41
CA PRO A 52 -23.09 12.27 6.40
C PRO A 52 -22.57 10.83 6.50
N VAL A 53 -21.49 10.48 5.80
CA VAL A 53 -20.94 9.11 5.82
C VAL A 53 -20.31 8.73 7.17
N LEU A 54 -19.73 9.69 7.89
CA LEU A 54 -19.18 9.46 9.22
C LEU A 54 -20.28 9.45 10.29
N GLN A 55 -21.35 10.20 10.09
CA GLN A 55 -22.55 10.06 10.92
C GLN A 55 -23.17 8.67 10.75
N GLU A 56 -23.27 8.16 9.52
CA GLU A 56 -23.72 6.80 9.28
C GLU A 56 -22.78 5.76 9.91
N PHE A 57 -21.46 5.97 9.87
CA PHE A 57 -20.52 5.09 10.56
C PHE A 57 -20.76 5.09 12.08
N LYS A 58 -21.02 6.25 12.67
CA LYS A 58 -21.40 6.36 14.09
C LYS A 58 -22.67 5.57 14.39
N ASP A 59 -23.71 5.75 13.58
CA ASP A 59 -25.00 5.08 13.78
C ASP A 59 -24.86 3.55 13.62
N PHE A 60 -24.02 3.09 12.69
CA PHE A 60 -23.65 1.68 12.54
C PHE A 60 -22.96 1.12 13.79
N ILE A 61 -21.99 1.84 14.36
CA ILE A 61 -21.31 1.44 15.60
C ILE A 61 -22.33 1.34 16.74
N GLU A 62 -23.21 2.33 16.89
CA GLU A 62 -24.10 2.44 18.06
C GLU A 62 -25.31 1.51 18.00
N SER A 63 -25.78 1.18 16.79
CA SER A 63 -26.93 0.30 16.57
C SER A 63 -26.59 -1.19 16.65
N ASN A 64 -25.31 -1.56 16.59
CA ASN A 64 -24.86 -2.94 16.68
C ASN A 64 -24.08 -3.20 17.99
N PRO A 65 -24.62 -3.96 18.95
CA PRO A 65 -24.00 -4.12 20.27
C PRO A 65 -22.62 -4.78 20.23
N ARG A 66 -22.39 -5.71 19.28
CA ARG A 66 -21.09 -6.37 19.09
C ARG A 66 -20.05 -5.37 18.58
N ILE A 67 -20.42 -4.58 17.57
CA ILE A 67 -19.52 -3.56 16.99
C ILE A 67 -19.26 -2.46 18.00
N ARG A 68 -20.29 -1.96 18.70
CA ARG A 68 -20.13 -0.98 19.78
C ARG A 68 -19.15 -1.46 20.85
N MET A 69 -19.27 -2.72 21.27
CA MET A 69 -18.36 -3.32 22.24
C MET A 69 -16.91 -3.29 21.74
N LEU A 70 -16.64 -3.75 20.51
CA LEU A 70 -15.30 -3.75 19.93
C LEU A 70 -14.73 -2.33 19.76
N PHE A 71 -15.53 -1.39 19.25
CA PHE A 71 -15.13 0.02 19.09
C PHE A 71 -15.00 0.78 20.40
N THR A 72 -15.58 0.30 21.50
CA THR A 72 -15.33 0.87 22.82
C THR A 72 -14.02 0.28 23.39
N GLN A 73 -13.92 -1.06 23.39
CA GLN A 73 -12.79 -1.77 24.00
C GLN A 73 -11.45 -1.50 23.30
N MET A 74 -11.43 -1.33 21.98
CA MET A 74 -10.17 -1.04 21.25
C MET A 74 -9.46 0.23 21.72
N TRP A 75 -10.19 1.18 22.34
CA TRP A 75 -9.62 2.41 22.89
C TRP A 75 -9.34 2.33 24.40
N ASP A 76 -9.81 1.29 25.07
CA ASP A 76 -9.54 1.03 26.49
C ASP A 76 -8.44 -0.04 26.68
N GLU A 77 -8.16 -0.81 25.63
CA GLU A 77 -7.07 -1.77 25.57
C GLU A 77 -5.72 -1.07 25.37
N ILE A 78 -4.67 -1.66 25.96
CA ILE A 78 -3.27 -1.29 25.67
C ILE A 78 -2.77 -2.26 24.59
N PRO A 79 -2.25 -1.78 23.45
CA PRO A 79 -1.73 -2.64 22.41
C PRO A 79 -0.61 -3.54 22.92
N ASN A 80 -0.62 -4.79 22.45
CA ASN A 80 0.34 -5.81 22.88
C ASN A 80 1.57 -5.93 21.96
N LYS A 81 1.83 -4.91 21.12
CA LYS A 81 2.94 -4.85 20.17
C LYS A 81 3.88 -3.67 20.40
N LYS A 82 5.15 -3.81 19.98
CA LYS A 82 6.09 -2.67 19.95
C LYS A 82 5.58 -1.58 18.98
N PRO A 83 5.73 -0.28 19.30
CA PRO A 83 6.43 0.28 20.46
C PRO A 83 5.61 0.35 21.76
N TYR A 84 4.31 0.03 21.72
CA TYR A 84 3.35 0.21 22.82
C TYR A 84 3.54 -0.73 24.01
N THR A 85 4.23 -1.87 23.83
CA THR A 85 4.52 -2.84 24.91
C THR A 85 5.29 -2.28 26.11
N LYS A 86 5.89 -1.09 25.97
CA LYS A 86 6.62 -0.38 27.05
C LYS A 86 5.88 0.86 27.57
N ASP A 87 4.67 1.14 27.12
CA ASP A 87 3.84 2.25 27.61
C ASP A 87 2.70 1.70 28.51
N PRO A 88 2.93 1.54 29.82
CA PRO A 88 1.94 0.95 30.73
C PRO A 88 0.71 1.85 30.96
N THR A 89 0.75 3.10 30.50
CA THR A 89 -0.33 4.09 30.63
C THR A 89 -1.07 4.34 29.31
N GLY A 90 -0.56 3.80 28.20
CA GLY A 90 -1.14 3.87 26.85
C GLY A 90 -1.15 5.25 26.19
N HIS A 91 -0.85 6.34 26.92
CA HIS A 91 -0.89 7.76 26.49
C HIS A 91 -1.82 8.03 25.30
N LYS A 92 -3.08 7.58 25.41
CA LYS A 92 -4.00 7.58 24.26
C LYS A 92 -4.35 9.01 23.86
N GLN A 93 -3.96 9.41 22.66
CA GLN A 93 -4.25 10.74 22.11
C GLN A 93 -5.70 10.82 21.64
N ILE A 94 -6.19 9.74 21.03
CA ILE A 94 -7.61 9.53 20.73
C ILE A 94 -8.26 8.84 21.93
N ARG A 95 -9.40 9.36 22.38
CA ARG A 95 -9.96 9.06 23.71
C ARG A 95 -10.98 7.92 23.66
N ASP A 96 -11.76 7.90 22.59
CA ASP A 96 -12.87 6.99 22.30
C ASP A 96 -13.22 7.03 20.80
N TYR A 97 -14.15 6.18 20.35
CA TYR A 97 -14.55 6.14 18.94
C TYR A 97 -15.26 7.41 18.45
N GLY A 98 -15.92 8.18 19.33
CA GLY A 98 -16.54 9.46 18.98
C GLY A 98 -15.49 10.53 18.69
N HIS A 99 -14.41 10.55 19.47
CA HIS A 99 -13.25 11.37 19.19
C HIS A 99 -12.58 10.94 17.88
N MET A 100 -12.37 9.63 17.67
CA MET A 100 -11.84 9.09 16.41
C MET A 100 -12.63 9.57 15.20
N LEU A 101 -13.97 9.50 15.24
CA LEU A 101 -14.83 10.00 14.16
C LEU A 101 -14.68 11.51 13.94
N SER A 102 -14.45 12.27 15.00
CA SER A 102 -14.21 13.73 14.90
C SER A 102 -12.86 14.04 14.25
N VAL A 103 -11.82 13.25 14.57
CA VAL A 103 -10.50 13.36 13.91
C VAL A 103 -10.57 12.91 12.46
N LEU A 104 -11.26 11.80 12.16
CA LEU A 104 -11.54 11.39 10.79
C LEU A 104 -12.25 12.49 10.02
N ASN A 105 -13.27 13.13 10.58
CA ASN A 105 -14.01 14.22 9.93
C ASN A 105 -13.11 15.39 9.48
N HIS A 106 -12.06 15.68 10.26
CA HIS A 106 -11.08 16.70 9.92
C HIS A 106 -10.11 16.29 8.80
N ILE A 107 -9.75 15.00 8.74
CA ILE A 107 -8.83 14.45 7.72
C ILE A 107 -9.57 14.21 6.41
N PHE A 108 -10.76 13.61 6.49
CA PHE A 108 -11.61 13.16 5.39
C PHE A 108 -12.07 14.28 4.46
N THR A 109 -12.00 15.53 4.91
CA THR A 109 -12.40 16.71 4.14
C THR A 109 -11.22 17.44 3.49
N ARG A 110 -10.05 16.79 3.42
CA ARG A 110 -8.80 17.34 2.87
C ARG A 110 -8.08 16.31 2.02
N ALA A 111 -7.27 16.83 1.09
CA ALA A 111 -6.38 16.00 0.29
C ALA A 111 -5.07 15.79 1.06
N PRO A 112 -4.34 14.69 0.83
CA PRO A 112 -3.06 14.45 1.47
C PRO A 112 -2.04 15.54 1.13
N GLU A 113 -1.64 16.32 2.13
CA GLU A 113 -0.58 17.33 2.01
C GLU A 113 0.80 16.69 2.00
N TRP A 114 1.74 17.33 1.30
CA TRP A 114 3.15 16.99 1.42
C TRP A 114 3.76 17.76 2.58
N THR A 115 4.23 17.08 3.62
CA THR A 115 5.01 17.76 4.67
C THR A 115 6.20 16.90 5.05
N ASP A 116 7.33 17.51 5.39
CA ASP A 116 8.48 16.76 5.91
C ASP A 116 8.05 15.90 7.12
N ALA A 117 7.16 16.42 7.98
CA ALA A 117 6.61 15.64 9.07
C ALA A 117 5.83 14.41 8.57
N ALA A 118 4.97 14.56 7.55
CA ALA A 118 4.18 13.50 6.93
C ALA A 118 5.04 12.48 6.16
N GLU A 119 6.10 12.91 5.49
CA GLU A 119 7.06 12.02 4.82
C GLU A 119 7.87 11.23 5.85
N ASN A 120 8.38 11.92 6.88
CA ASN A 120 9.10 11.29 7.97
C ASN A 120 8.22 10.28 8.70
N VAL A 121 6.90 10.52 8.78
CA VAL A 121 5.95 9.56 9.34
C VAL A 121 5.38 8.58 8.32
N GLY A 122 5.79 8.61 7.06
CA GLY A 122 5.23 7.72 6.03
C GLY A 122 3.74 7.85 5.77
N MET A 123 3.16 8.96 6.22
CA MET A 123 1.73 9.29 6.15
C MET A 123 1.41 10.15 4.93
N VAL A 124 2.38 10.40 4.05
CA VAL A 124 2.14 11.00 2.75
C VAL A 124 1.17 10.09 2.00
N GLY A 125 -0.07 10.56 1.85
CA GLY A 125 -1.11 9.84 1.12
C GLY A 125 -2.00 8.92 1.96
N VAL A 126 -1.71 8.66 3.24
CA VAL A 126 -2.49 7.73 4.11
C VAL A 126 -2.75 8.22 5.54
N PRO A 127 -3.32 9.42 5.73
CA PRO A 127 -3.49 10.04 7.05
C PRO A 127 -4.35 9.26 8.08
N MET A 128 -5.28 8.41 7.68
CA MET A 128 -6.09 7.56 8.57
C MET A 128 -5.31 6.40 9.18
N CYS A 129 -4.22 5.91 8.58
CA CYS A 129 -3.35 4.91 9.19
C CYS A 129 -2.88 5.33 10.59
N ALA A 130 -2.61 6.62 10.81
CA ALA A 130 -2.13 7.12 12.10
C ALA A 130 -3.22 7.12 13.17
N ILE A 131 -4.47 7.34 12.75
CA ILE A 131 -5.62 7.22 13.63
C ILE A 131 -5.77 5.77 14.08
N PHE A 132 -5.59 4.83 13.15
CA PHE A 132 -5.87 3.42 13.41
C PHE A 132 -4.66 2.62 13.90
N ASP A 133 -3.41 3.10 13.78
CA ASP A 133 -2.19 2.38 14.17
C ASP A 133 -2.26 1.83 15.61
N TYR A 134 -2.76 2.64 16.55
CA TYR A 134 -2.97 2.21 17.92
C TYR A 134 -4.07 1.13 18.05
N PRO A 135 -5.35 1.39 17.68
CA PRO A 135 -6.41 0.40 17.88
C PRO A 135 -6.22 -0.87 17.02
N MET A 136 -5.60 -0.79 15.84
CA MET A 136 -5.37 -1.95 14.95
C MET A 136 -4.60 -3.09 15.60
N THR A 137 -3.78 -2.75 16.60
CA THR A 137 -2.91 -3.69 17.30
C THR A 137 -3.47 -4.17 18.65
N THR A 138 -4.71 -3.81 18.98
CA THR A 138 -5.42 -4.35 20.16
C THR A 138 -6.26 -5.58 19.79
N PRO A 139 -6.57 -6.49 20.74
CA PRO A 139 -7.45 -7.63 20.47
C PRO A 139 -8.82 -7.24 19.88
N SER A 140 -9.45 -6.19 20.43
CA SER A 140 -10.74 -5.71 19.94
C SER A 140 -10.65 -5.01 18.60
N GLY A 141 -9.59 -4.24 18.34
CA GLY A 141 -9.39 -3.63 17.03
C GLY A 141 -9.07 -4.67 15.96
N HIS A 142 -8.22 -5.66 16.24
CA HIS A 142 -7.98 -6.79 15.34
C HIS A 142 -9.28 -7.49 14.94
N ALA A 143 -10.15 -7.78 15.92
CA ALA A 143 -11.46 -8.38 15.65
C ALA A 143 -12.38 -7.45 14.85
N ALA A 144 -12.39 -6.14 15.14
CA ALA A 144 -13.21 -5.17 14.42
C ALA A 144 -12.77 -5.00 12.97
N PHE A 145 -11.47 -4.85 12.69
CA PHE A 145 -10.95 -4.63 11.34
C PHE A 145 -10.92 -5.90 10.48
N LEU A 146 -11.17 -7.08 11.06
CA LEU A 146 -11.47 -8.31 10.34
C LEU A 146 -12.95 -8.49 10.03
N ASP A 147 -13.83 -7.69 10.65
CA ASP A 147 -15.26 -7.88 10.53
C ASP A 147 -15.80 -7.42 9.15
N PRO A 148 -16.56 -8.26 8.42
CA PRO A 148 -17.07 -7.87 7.11
C PRO A 148 -18.01 -6.66 7.12
N ASP A 149 -18.80 -6.46 8.18
CA ASP A 149 -19.72 -5.32 8.26
C ASP A 149 -18.95 -4.02 8.50
N VAL A 150 -17.93 -4.07 9.36
CA VAL A 150 -17.00 -2.95 9.58
C VAL A 150 -16.28 -2.59 8.28
N ASN A 151 -15.75 -3.57 7.55
CA ASN A 151 -15.06 -3.32 6.29
C ASN A 151 -15.99 -2.79 5.20
N ARG A 152 -17.27 -3.19 5.17
CA ARG A 152 -18.28 -2.57 4.29
C ARG A 152 -18.51 -1.10 4.62
N MET A 153 -18.57 -0.75 5.91
CA MET A 153 -18.71 0.65 6.34
C MET A 153 -17.44 1.47 6.04
N LEU A 154 -16.26 0.90 6.30
CA LEU A 154 -14.97 1.53 5.96
C LEU A 154 -14.85 1.77 4.46
N LYS A 155 -15.21 0.78 3.62
CA LYS A 155 -15.26 0.94 2.16
C LYS A 155 -16.12 2.14 1.76
N LYS A 156 -17.30 2.27 2.36
CA LYS A 156 -18.23 3.38 2.07
C LYS A 156 -17.63 4.72 2.48
N VAL A 157 -16.98 4.81 3.64
CA VAL A 157 -16.21 5.98 4.07
C VAL A 157 -15.13 6.28 3.03
N LEU A 158 -14.22 5.35 2.74
CA LEU A 158 -13.11 5.56 1.80
C LEU A 158 -13.58 5.96 0.39
N ASN A 159 -14.68 5.39 -0.11
CA ASN A 159 -15.27 5.77 -1.39
C ASN A 159 -15.76 7.23 -1.42
N GLU A 160 -16.37 7.72 -0.34
CA GLU A 160 -16.77 9.12 -0.26
C GLU A 160 -15.56 10.07 -0.21
N TRP A 161 -14.43 9.65 0.39
CA TRP A 161 -13.19 10.41 0.35
C TRP A 161 -12.59 10.42 -1.06
N GLY A 162 -12.58 9.26 -1.72
CA GLY A 162 -12.10 9.12 -3.10
C GLY A 162 -12.84 10.06 -4.06
N LYS A 163 -14.16 10.25 -3.88
CA LYS A 163 -14.93 11.26 -4.62
C LYS A 163 -14.41 12.66 -4.40
N TYR A 164 -14.10 13.04 -3.16
CA TYR A 164 -13.48 14.33 -2.86
C TYR A 164 -12.09 14.46 -3.51
N LEU A 165 -11.26 13.41 -3.47
CA LEU A 165 -9.92 13.42 -4.09
C LEU A 165 -9.94 13.53 -5.62
N GLN A 166 -11.09 13.33 -6.25
CA GLN A 166 -11.29 13.54 -7.68
C GLN A 166 -11.76 14.96 -8.04
N THR A 167 -12.06 15.82 -7.06
CA THR A 167 -12.54 17.19 -7.34
C THR A 167 -11.38 18.19 -7.53
N PRO A 168 -11.63 19.35 -8.18
CA PRO A 168 -10.64 20.42 -8.31
C PRO A 168 -10.11 20.97 -6.99
N GLU A 169 -10.93 20.98 -5.93
CA GLU A 169 -10.55 21.45 -4.60
C GLU A 169 -9.42 20.60 -4.00
N SER A 170 -9.43 19.28 -4.25
CA SER A 170 -8.37 18.38 -3.79
C SER A 170 -6.99 18.71 -4.39
N ALA A 171 -6.95 19.39 -5.54
CA ALA A 171 -5.69 19.74 -6.19
C ALA A 171 -4.93 20.86 -5.46
N ASP A 172 -5.49 21.51 -4.43
CA ASP A 172 -4.83 22.61 -3.71
C ASP A 172 -3.44 22.23 -3.18
N VAL A 173 -3.31 20.98 -2.71
CA VAL A 173 -2.04 20.41 -2.22
C VAL A 173 -1.02 20.14 -3.33
N LEU A 174 -1.35 20.34 -4.61
CA LEU A 174 -0.42 20.25 -5.74
C LEU A 174 0.23 21.60 -6.07
N SER A 175 0.28 22.53 -5.12
CA SER A 175 0.92 23.83 -5.31
C SER A 175 2.42 23.77 -4.97
N ASP A 176 3.16 24.86 -5.23
CA ASP A 176 4.60 24.99 -4.99
C ASP A 176 4.97 25.50 -3.57
N HIS A 177 3.96 25.66 -2.71
CA HIS A 177 4.16 26.04 -1.31
C HIS A 177 4.76 24.90 -0.47
N HIS A 178 5.19 25.21 0.75
CA HIS A 178 5.87 24.26 1.64
C HIS A 178 5.07 22.99 2.03
N LEU A 179 3.73 23.03 1.97
CA LEU A 179 2.86 21.85 2.20
C LEU A 179 2.46 21.12 0.90
N GLY A 180 3.04 21.53 -0.23
CA GLY A 180 2.58 21.16 -1.56
C GLY A 180 3.47 20.10 -2.20
N TRP A 181 2.87 19.20 -2.97
CA TRP A 181 3.59 18.12 -3.68
C TRP A 181 4.57 18.65 -4.73
N PHE A 182 4.33 19.83 -5.30
CA PHE A 182 5.28 20.51 -6.18
C PHE A 182 6.10 21.58 -5.45
N GLY A 183 6.00 21.65 -4.13
CA GLY A 183 6.92 22.42 -3.29
C GLY A 183 8.31 21.81 -3.26
N LYS A 184 9.27 22.55 -2.69
CA LYS A 184 10.69 22.21 -2.69
C LYS A 184 10.97 20.77 -2.23
N THR A 185 10.35 20.29 -1.17
CA THR A 185 10.61 18.93 -0.67
C THR A 185 9.89 17.87 -1.52
N GLY A 186 8.58 18.03 -1.74
CA GLY A 186 7.76 16.99 -2.37
C GLY A 186 8.22 16.59 -3.77
N ILE A 187 8.57 17.58 -4.60
CA ILE A 187 9.07 17.27 -5.94
C ILE A 187 10.44 16.59 -5.87
N ASN A 188 11.32 17.02 -4.96
CA ASN A 188 12.66 16.44 -4.83
C ASN A 188 12.58 14.97 -4.41
N ASP A 189 11.71 14.61 -3.47
CA ASP A 189 11.60 13.23 -2.98
C ASP A 189 10.95 12.31 -4.01
N MET A 190 9.90 12.77 -4.69
CA MET A 190 9.35 12.06 -5.85
C MET A 190 10.40 11.84 -6.94
N MET A 191 11.17 12.88 -7.26
CA MET A 191 12.20 12.79 -8.28
C MET A 191 13.39 11.94 -7.85
N ALA A 192 13.72 11.90 -6.56
CA ALA A 192 14.74 11.00 -6.03
C ALA A 192 14.34 9.54 -6.23
N VAL A 193 13.08 9.19 -5.92
CA VAL A 193 12.55 7.83 -6.16
C VAL A 193 12.51 7.50 -7.65
N ALA A 194 12.02 8.40 -8.50
CA ALA A 194 11.87 8.15 -9.93
C ALA A 194 13.22 8.02 -10.68
N ASN A 195 14.22 8.81 -10.30
CA ASN A 195 15.55 8.83 -10.93
C ASN A 195 16.46 7.69 -10.43
N ALA A 196 16.30 7.24 -9.18
CA ALA A 196 17.26 6.33 -8.54
C ALA A 196 17.53 5.02 -9.31
N PRO A 197 16.55 4.33 -9.93
CA PRO A 197 16.79 3.06 -10.59
C PRO A 197 17.74 3.15 -11.80
N TYR A 198 17.65 4.25 -12.57
CA TYR A 198 18.47 4.49 -13.76
C TYR A 198 19.56 5.54 -13.55
N GLN A 199 19.70 6.06 -12.32
CA GLN A 199 20.67 7.09 -11.94
C GLN A 199 20.61 8.35 -12.83
N THR A 200 19.40 8.72 -13.27
CA THR A 200 19.16 9.88 -14.13
C THR A 200 19.11 11.19 -13.30
N GLN A 201 18.99 12.32 -13.99
CA GLN A 201 18.78 13.65 -13.39
C GLN A 201 17.59 14.37 -14.06
N HIS A 202 16.61 13.57 -14.48
CA HIS A 202 15.41 14.01 -15.17
C HIS A 202 14.50 14.78 -14.22
N LYS A 203 13.82 15.78 -14.78
CA LYS A 203 12.79 16.56 -14.11
C LYS A 203 11.45 15.82 -14.14
N PHE A 204 10.46 16.34 -13.42
CA PHE A 204 9.14 15.72 -13.33
C PHE A 204 8.48 15.57 -14.72
N GLU A 205 8.56 16.60 -15.54
CA GLU A 205 8.01 16.63 -16.91
C GLU A 205 8.72 15.71 -17.91
N ASP A 206 9.94 15.25 -17.59
CA ASP A 206 10.67 14.26 -18.38
C ASP A 206 10.17 12.83 -18.11
N PHE A 207 9.59 12.56 -16.94
CA PHE A 207 9.04 11.26 -16.58
C PHE A 207 7.54 11.16 -16.82
N PHE A 208 6.79 12.20 -16.47
CA PHE A 208 5.34 12.11 -16.41
C PHE A 208 4.68 12.93 -17.51
N VAL A 209 3.54 12.44 -17.99
CA VAL A 209 2.71 13.14 -18.96
C VAL A 209 2.02 14.30 -18.24
N CYS A 210 2.56 15.50 -18.42
CA CYS A 210 2.07 16.73 -17.81
C CYS A 210 2.43 17.96 -18.66
N ASP A 211 1.92 19.13 -18.27
CA ASP A 211 2.17 20.41 -18.94
C ASP A 211 2.74 21.44 -17.94
N PRO A 212 4.07 21.62 -17.88
CA PRO A 212 4.72 22.52 -16.92
C PRO A 212 4.36 24.01 -17.13
N SER A 213 3.72 24.37 -18.24
CA SER A 213 3.24 25.75 -18.47
C SER A 213 1.90 26.05 -17.79
N LYS A 214 1.18 25.01 -17.35
CA LYS A 214 -0.11 25.15 -16.66
C LYS A 214 0.06 25.10 -15.14
N PRO A 215 -0.86 25.73 -14.38
CA PRO A 215 -0.94 25.53 -12.94
C PRO A 215 -0.95 24.04 -12.59
N LYS A 216 -0.21 23.66 -11.55
CA LYS A 216 -0.17 22.27 -11.04
C LYS A 216 0.20 21.26 -12.14
N TYR A 217 1.03 21.66 -13.10
CA TYR A 217 1.44 20.86 -14.26
C TYR A 217 0.27 20.33 -15.11
N GLY A 218 -0.90 20.96 -15.02
CA GLY A 218 -2.13 20.55 -15.72
C GLY A 218 -2.95 19.46 -15.01
N PHE A 219 -2.57 19.00 -13.81
CA PHE A 219 -3.37 18.06 -13.04
C PHE A 219 -4.61 18.74 -12.45
N THR A 220 -5.78 18.10 -12.60
CA THR A 220 -7.07 18.70 -12.23
C THR A 220 -7.56 18.32 -10.84
N SER A 221 -7.01 17.27 -10.24
CA SER A 221 -7.37 16.75 -8.91
C SER A 221 -6.18 16.01 -8.31
N TRP A 222 -6.22 15.72 -7.01
CA TRP A 222 -5.17 14.92 -6.36
C TRP A 222 -5.12 13.51 -6.97
N ASP A 223 -6.27 12.88 -7.21
CA ASP A 223 -6.34 11.54 -7.82
C ASP A 223 -5.78 11.51 -9.24
N ASN A 224 -6.00 12.56 -10.05
CA ASN A 224 -5.42 12.69 -11.39
C ASN A 224 -3.88 12.78 -11.36
N PHE A 225 -3.31 13.42 -10.34
CA PHE A 225 -1.87 13.45 -10.11
C PHE A 225 -1.33 12.12 -9.56
N PHE A 226 -2.06 11.49 -8.66
CA PHE A 226 -1.65 10.21 -8.06
C PHE A 226 -1.61 9.10 -9.10
N THR A 227 -2.62 9.06 -9.96
CA THR A 227 -2.72 8.16 -11.12
C THR A 227 -2.08 8.75 -12.39
N ARG A 228 -1.12 9.67 -12.26
CA ARG A 228 -0.41 10.26 -13.41
C ARG A 228 0.16 9.20 -14.35
N HIS A 229 0.18 9.48 -15.65
CA HIS A 229 0.83 8.61 -16.63
C HIS A 229 2.34 8.86 -16.67
N VAL A 230 3.10 7.79 -16.90
CA VAL A 230 4.52 7.87 -17.23
C VAL A 230 4.69 7.99 -18.74
N ARG A 231 5.74 8.70 -19.18
CA ARG A 231 6.17 8.77 -20.58
C ARG A 231 6.83 7.45 -20.98
N GLU A 232 6.53 6.99 -22.19
CA GLU A 232 7.01 5.71 -22.72
C GLU A 232 8.55 5.61 -22.70
N GLU A 233 9.23 6.69 -23.08
CA GLU A 233 10.68 6.81 -23.12
C GLU A 233 11.34 6.73 -21.74
N ALA A 234 10.60 7.09 -20.68
CA ALA A 234 11.13 7.11 -19.32
C ALA A 234 11.05 5.74 -18.62
N ARG A 235 10.21 4.84 -19.15
CA ARG A 235 10.00 3.45 -18.67
C ARG A 235 9.83 2.49 -19.85
N PRO A 236 10.90 2.23 -20.61
CA PRO A 236 10.84 1.32 -21.75
C PRO A 236 10.54 -0.12 -21.31
N ILE A 237 9.86 -0.88 -22.17
CA ILE A 237 9.62 -2.32 -21.95
C ILE A 237 10.94 -3.06 -22.04
N ALA A 238 11.23 -3.90 -21.05
CA ALA A 238 12.38 -4.78 -21.11
C ALA A 238 12.19 -5.89 -22.16
N SER A 239 13.15 -5.95 -23.09
CA SER A 239 13.21 -6.94 -24.16
C SER A 239 11.84 -7.18 -24.82
N PRO A 240 11.25 -6.16 -25.47
CA PRO A 240 9.85 -6.19 -25.91
C PRO A 240 9.52 -7.38 -26.83
N ASP A 241 10.51 -7.86 -27.60
CA ASP A 241 10.37 -8.97 -28.55
C ASP A 241 10.80 -10.34 -27.97
N ASP A 242 11.18 -10.41 -26.69
CA ASP A 242 11.55 -11.67 -26.00
C ASP A 242 10.49 -12.06 -24.96
N ASP A 243 9.64 -13.03 -25.31
CA ASP A 243 8.57 -13.54 -24.44
C ASP A 243 9.09 -14.39 -23.27
N ASN A 244 10.40 -14.66 -23.17
CA ASN A 244 11.00 -15.28 -21.98
C ASN A 244 11.25 -14.25 -20.88
N VAL A 245 11.31 -12.95 -21.22
CA VAL A 245 11.53 -11.86 -20.26
C VAL A 245 10.19 -11.38 -19.71
N ILE A 246 10.04 -11.48 -18.41
CA ILE A 246 8.87 -11.02 -17.67
C ILE A 246 9.12 -9.57 -17.24
N ALA A 247 8.20 -8.68 -17.62
CA ALA A 247 8.24 -7.28 -17.22
C ALA A 247 7.68 -7.09 -15.80
N ASN A 248 8.23 -6.12 -15.07
CA ASN A 248 7.72 -5.72 -13.77
C ASN A 248 6.40 -4.99 -13.95
N CYS A 249 5.37 -5.39 -13.21
CA CYS A 249 4.04 -4.81 -13.34
C CYS A 249 3.97 -3.38 -12.82
N CYS A 250 4.72 -3.05 -11.77
CA CYS A 250 4.59 -1.78 -11.05
C CYS A 250 5.94 -1.11 -10.83
N GLU A 251 5.94 0.16 -10.42
CA GLU A 251 7.14 0.84 -9.91
C GLU A 251 7.32 0.49 -8.41
N SER A 252 7.97 -0.64 -8.13
CA SER A 252 7.87 -1.32 -6.83
C SER A 252 9.20 -1.80 -6.28
N ARG A 253 9.35 -1.88 -4.95
CA ARG A 253 10.50 -2.47 -4.27
C ARG A 253 10.27 -3.97 -4.04
N PRO A 254 11.21 -4.85 -4.39
CA PRO A 254 11.11 -6.27 -4.11
C PRO A 254 10.92 -6.55 -2.63
N TYR A 255 9.89 -7.32 -2.28
CA TYR A 255 9.59 -7.69 -0.90
C TYR A 255 9.92 -9.15 -0.62
N ALA A 256 9.40 -10.09 -1.41
CA ALA A 256 9.63 -11.51 -1.19
C ALA A 256 9.52 -12.31 -2.49
N VAL A 257 10.26 -13.41 -2.56
CA VAL A 257 10.08 -14.48 -3.54
C VAL A 257 9.94 -15.77 -2.75
N GLN A 258 8.83 -16.48 -2.92
CA GLN A 258 8.62 -17.77 -2.28
C GLN A 258 8.30 -18.82 -3.34
N LYS A 259 9.10 -19.88 -3.39
CA LYS A 259 8.86 -21.08 -4.21
C LYS A 259 8.13 -22.14 -3.38
N ASP A 260 7.54 -23.12 -4.05
CA ASP A 260 6.82 -24.24 -3.44
C ASP A 260 5.69 -23.79 -2.48
N VAL A 261 4.99 -22.71 -2.83
CA VAL A 261 3.89 -22.16 -1.99
C VAL A 261 2.75 -23.16 -1.87
N LYS A 262 2.15 -23.30 -0.68
CA LYS A 262 1.07 -24.27 -0.49
C LYS A 262 -0.24 -23.75 -1.06
N PHE A 263 -1.10 -24.68 -1.51
CA PHE A 263 -2.47 -24.35 -1.89
C PHE A 263 -3.22 -23.67 -0.73
N ARG A 264 -3.04 -24.17 0.50
CA ARG A 264 -3.51 -23.55 1.74
C ARG A 264 -2.41 -23.54 2.79
N ASP A 265 -2.20 -22.40 3.45
CA ASP A 265 -1.22 -22.24 4.52
C ASP A 265 -1.73 -21.29 5.64
N LYS A 266 -0.99 -21.24 6.75
CA LYS A 266 -1.32 -20.40 7.91
C LYS A 266 -0.72 -19.00 7.79
N PHE A 267 -1.27 -18.17 6.91
CA PHE A 267 -0.72 -16.83 6.60
C PHE A 267 -0.74 -15.83 7.79
N TRP A 268 -1.45 -16.13 8.88
CA TRP A 268 -1.56 -15.29 10.09
C TRP A 268 -0.47 -15.55 11.15
N ILE A 269 0.61 -16.26 10.79
CA ILE A 269 1.74 -16.55 11.70
C ILE A 269 2.98 -15.76 11.29
N LYS A 270 4.01 -15.78 12.16
CA LYS A 270 5.34 -15.22 11.84
C LYS A 270 5.90 -15.84 10.54
N GLY A 271 6.49 -15.01 9.69
CA GLY A 271 7.00 -15.42 8.38
C GLY A 271 5.98 -15.36 7.24
N GLN A 272 4.68 -15.15 7.54
CA GLN A 272 3.62 -14.87 6.54
C GLN A 272 3.68 -15.74 5.29
N PRO A 273 3.55 -17.07 5.43
CA PRO A 273 3.51 -17.93 4.26
C PRO A 273 2.31 -17.56 3.37
N TYR A 274 2.51 -17.58 2.06
CA TYR A 274 1.44 -17.36 1.09
C TYR A 274 0.47 -18.55 1.07
N SER A 275 -0.83 -18.26 1.17
CA SER A 275 -1.91 -19.25 1.04
C SER A 275 -2.65 -19.00 -0.27
N ILE A 276 -2.35 -19.78 -1.31
CA ILE A 276 -2.82 -19.54 -2.68
C ILE A 276 -4.35 -19.45 -2.80
N VAL A 277 -5.07 -20.36 -2.14
CA VAL A 277 -6.54 -20.34 -2.15
C VAL A 277 -7.10 -19.07 -1.55
N ASP A 278 -6.47 -18.51 -0.52
CA ASP A 278 -6.95 -17.30 0.13
C ASP A 278 -6.55 -16.07 -0.68
N MET A 279 -5.32 -16.02 -1.23
CA MET A 279 -4.88 -14.97 -2.16
C MET A 279 -5.78 -14.85 -3.38
N LEU A 280 -6.17 -15.97 -3.98
CA LEU A 280 -7.00 -16.02 -5.18
C LEU A 280 -8.51 -16.10 -4.87
N ALA A 281 -8.91 -15.81 -3.63
CA ALA A 281 -10.30 -15.73 -3.19
C ALA A 281 -11.13 -16.98 -3.48
N ALA A 282 -10.53 -18.15 -3.28
CA ALA A 282 -11.09 -19.48 -3.54
C ALA A 282 -11.61 -19.67 -4.98
N ASP A 283 -11.05 -18.93 -5.94
CA ASP A 283 -11.32 -19.17 -7.35
C ASP A 283 -10.91 -20.59 -7.75
N PRO A 284 -11.70 -21.32 -8.57
CA PRO A 284 -11.34 -22.66 -9.01
C PRO A 284 -9.98 -22.75 -9.73
N LEU A 285 -9.49 -21.67 -10.34
CA LEU A 285 -8.15 -21.64 -10.96
C LEU A 285 -7.02 -21.71 -9.92
N ALA A 286 -7.30 -21.38 -8.65
CA ALA A 286 -6.30 -21.36 -7.58
C ALA A 286 -5.64 -22.72 -7.35
N GLU A 287 -6.36 -23.83 -7.58
CA GLU A 287 -5.83 -25.19 -7.43
C GLU A 287 -4.59 -25.43 -8.32
N GLN A 288 -4.52 -24.73 -9.46
CA GLN A 288 -3.40 -24.86 -10.40
C GLN A 288 -2.13 -24.17 -9.92
N PHE A 289 -2.17 -23.34 -8.87
CA PHE A 289 -1.03 -22.55 -8.40
C PHE A 289 -0.38 -23.12 -7.13
N GLY A 290 -0.96 -24.16 -6.52
CA GLY A 290 -0.32 -24.87 -5.41
C GLY A 290 0.99 -25.55 -5.85
N GLY A 291 2.06 -25.35 -5.09
CA GLY A 291 3.43 -25.73 -5.45
C GLY A 291 4.12 -24.73 -6.39
N GLY A 292 3.50 -23.58 -6.65
CA GLY A 292 4.00 -22.55 -7.55
C GLY A 292 5.04 -21.61 -6.93
N THR A 293 5.25 -20.48 -7.60
CA THR A 293 6.13 -19.39 -7.13
C THR A 293 5.33 -18.10 -6.99
N VAL A 294 5.54 -17.37 -5.89
CA VAL A 294 5.00 -16.03 -5.66
C VAL A 294 6.17 -15.04 -5.59
N TYR A 295 6.07 -13.96 -6.35
CA TYR A 295 6.88 -12.75 -6.19
C TYR A 295 5.98 -11.63 -5.68
N GLN A 296 6.34 -10.99 -4.57
CA GLN A 296 5.65 -9.82 -4.05
C GLN A 296 6.58 -8.60 -4.03
N ALA A 297 6.03 -7.44 -4.39
CA ALA A 297 6.74 -6.17 -4.35
C ALA A 297 5.81 -5.01 -3.97
N PHE A 298 6.39 -4.01 -3.31
CA PHE A 298 5.70 -2.94 -2.61
C PHE A 298 5.83 -1.59 -3.33
N LEU A 299 4.77 -0.79 -3.37
CA LEU A 299 4.75 0.55 -3.93
C LEU A 299 4.62 1.59 -2.80
N SER A 300 5.63 2.47 -2.70
CA SER A 300 5.53 3.66 -1.86
C SER A 300 4.56 4.68 -2.46
N ALA A 301 3.96 5.55 -1.65
CA ALA A 301 3.11 6.65 -2.13
C ALA A 301 3.79 7.62 -3.13
N LEU A 302 5.12 7.58 -3.23
CA LEU A 302 5.94 8.37 -4.17
C LEU A 302 6.06 7.73 -5.56
N SER A 303 5.72 6.44 -5.66
CA SER A 303 5.85 5.65 -6.87
C SER A 303 4.80 6.03 -7.92
N TYR A 304 4.95 5.46 -9.10
CA TYR A 304 3.90 5.38 -10.11
C TYR A 304 2.95 4.22 -9.74
N HIS A 305 1.64 4.51 -9.68
CA HIS A 305 0.63 3.60 -9.12
C HIS A 305 -0.27 2.91 -10.15
N ARG A 306 0.06 2.99 -11.44
CA ARG A 306 -0.56 2.14 -12.44
C ARG A 306 0.25 0.88 -12.65
N TRP A 307 -0.42 -0.22 -13.00
CA TRP A 307 0.21 -1.50 -13.23
C TRP A 307 0.03 -1.97 -14.67
N HIS A 308 1.04 -2.69 -15.15
CA HIS A 308 1.18 -3.09 -16.54
C HIS A 308 1.29 -4.61 -16.67
N ALA A 309 0.96 -5.11 -17.85
CA ALA A 309 1.05 -6.51 -18.22
C ALA A 309 2.49 -7.02 -18.09
N PRO A 310 2.74 -8.08 -17.31
CA PRO A 310 4.09 -8.65 -17.17
C PRO A 310 4.51 -9.45 -18.41
N VAL A 311 3.55 -9.94 -19.19
CA VAL A 311 3.72 -10.80 -20.36
C VAL A 311 2.64 -10.49 -21.40
N SER A 312 2.87 -10.86 -22.66
CA SER A 312 1.81 -10.90 -23.67
C SER A 312 0.91 -12.13 -23.42
N GLY A 313 -0.39 -12.00 -23.64
CA GLY A 313 -1.33 -13.09 -23.39
C GLY A 313 -2.79 -12.67 -23.44
N THR A 314 -3.67 -13.63 -23.16
CA THR A 314 -5.12 -13.40 -23.09
C THR A 314 -5.58 -13.36 -21.64
N ILE A 315 -6.34 -12.32 -21.26
CA ILE A 315 -6.97 -12.24 -19.95
C ILE A 315 -7.99 -13.37 -19.81
N LYS A 316 -7.68 -14.32 -18.92
CA LYS A 316 -8.55 -15.48 -18.67
C LYS A 316 -9.70 -15.12 -17.74
N LYS A 317 -9.46 -14.25 -16.76
CA LYS A 317 -10.45 -13.75 -15.81
C LYS A 317 -9.88 -12.53 -15.08
N ALA A 318 -10.70 -11.52 -14.78
CA ALA A 318 -10.27 -10.36 -14.00
C ALA A 318 -11.41 -9.83 -13.11
N TYR A 319 -11.14 -9.61 -11.82
CA TYR A 319 -12.14 -9.12 -10.86
C TYR A 319 -11.49 -8.52 -9.61
N VAL A 320 -12.25 -7.69 -8.89
CA VAL A 320 -11.87 -7.14 -7.58
C VAL A 320 -12.60 -7.92 -6.50
N VAL A 321 -11.88 -8.25 -5.43
CA VAL A 321 -12.41 -8.87 -4.21
C VAL A 321 -12.33 -7.83 -3.10
N ASP A 322 -13.49 -7.51 -2.53
CA ASP A 322 -13.57 -6.67 -1.35
C ASP A 322 -12.96 -7.41 -0.15
N GLY A 323 -12.08 -6.72 0.57
CA GLY A 323 -11.36 -7.29 1.70
C GLY A 323 -11.22 -6.31 2.85
N THR A 324 -10.16 -6.49 3.62
CA THR A 324 -9.81 -5.62 4.74
C THR A 324 -9.08 -4.36 4.27
N TYR A 325 -9.17 -3.31 5.09
CA TYR A 325 -8.47 -2.03 4.88
C TYR A 325 -7.38 -1.86 5.95
N PHE A 326 -7.80 -1.80 7.22
CA PHE A 326 -6.94 -1.52 8.38
C PHE A 326 -6.71 -2.77 9.24
N SER A 327 -6.49 -3.94 8.62
CA SER A 327 -6.30 -5.19 9.38
C SER A 327 -4.82 -5.50 9.58
N GLU A 328 -4.42 -5.74 10.83
CA GLU A 328 -3.07 -6.15 11.19
C GLU A 328 -3.10 -7.45 12.01
N PRO A 329 -2.23 -8.44 11.75
CA PRO A 329 -2.16 -9.67 12.55
C PRO A 329 -1.64 -9.38 13.96
N LEU A 330 -1.98 -10.16 14.99
CA LEU A 330 -1.57 -9.87 16.38
C LEU A 330 -0.14 -10.32 16.77
N TYR A 331 0.62 -10.99 15.90
CA TYR A 331 1.98 -11.42 16.26
C TYR A 331 2.99 -10.24 16.25
N ASP A 332 3.99 -10.30 17.14
CA ASP A 332 5.11 -9.33 17.14
C ASP A 332 6.10 -9.67 16.01
N ALA A 333 6.24 -8.77 15.03
CA ALA A 333 7.22 -8.87 13.96
C ALA A 333 8.67 -8.59 14.44
N GLY A 334 8.84 -8.07 15.66
CA GLY A 334 10.09 -7.53 16.18
C GLY A 334 10.89 -8.44 17.12
N ASP A 335 10.69 -9.77 17.08
CA ASP A 335 11.47 -10.74 17.86
C ASP A 335 11.86 -11.95 16.98
N ILE A 336 12.92 -11.74 16.17
CA ILE A 336 13.51 -12.69 15.23
C ILE A 336 14.85 -13.17 15.83
N ASN A 337 14.80 -14.21 16.66
CA ASN A 337 15.98 -14.74 17.37
C ASN A 337 16.72 -15.86 16.61
N SER A 338 16.40 -16.14 15.34
CA SER A 338 17.14 -17.10 14.51
C SER A 338 18.01 -16.37 13.47
N ALA A 339 19.32 -16.61 13.53
CA ALA A 339 20.31 -16.01 12.63
C ALA A 339 20.03 -16.28 11.13
N GLU A 340 19.27 -17.32 10.81
CA GLU A 340 18.89 -17.69 9.43
C GLU A 340 17.71 -16.87 8.86
N GLN A 341 16.88 -16.23 9.70
CA GLN A 341 15.76 -15.38 9.25
C GLN A 341 16.04 -13.88 9.42
N GLN A 342 17.21 -13.52 9.99
CA GLN A 342 17.62 -12.14 10.20
C GLN A 342 17.98 -11.39 8.91
N THR A 343 18.21 -12.11 7.81
CA THR A 343 18.48 -11.54 6.48
C THR A 343 17.22 -11.05 5.77
N GLU A 344 16.02 -11.55 6.11
CA GLU A 344 14.86 -11.39 5.22
C GLU A 344 13.78 -10.41 5.69
N ILE A 345 13.58 -10.14 6.99
CA ILE A 345 12.50 -9.23 7.42
C ILE A 345 12.96 -8.33 8.56
N LYS A 346 13.58 -7.22 8.22
CA LYS A 346 13.86 -6.09 9.14
C LYS A 346 12.81 -5.00 9.08
N GLN A 347 11.60 -5.23 8.54
CA GLN A 347 10.87 -4.22 7.77
C GLN A 347 9.42 -3.94 8.23
N GLY A 348 9.08 -2.85 8.92
CA GLY A 348 7.83 -2.05 8.77
C GLY A 348 6.43 -2.70 8.69
N ILE A 349 5.44 -1.97 8.15
CA ILE A 349 4.21 -2.55 7.54
C ILE A 349 4.58 -3.45 6.34
N SER A 350 5.82 -3.33 5.87
CA SER A 350 6.48 -4.37 5.09
C SER A 350 6.40 -5.74 5.78
N ALA A 351 6.30 -5.84 7.10
CA ALA A 351 6.24 -7.10 7.84
C ALA A 351 4.82 -7.64 7.96
N VAL A 352 3.86 -7.23 7.13
CA VAL A 352 2.54 -7.90 7.04
C VAL A 352 2.08 -8.08 5.59
N GLN A 353 2.96 -7.85 4.60
CA GLN A 353 2.62 -7.88 3.17
C GLN A 353 2.08 -9.24 2.70
N GLY A 354 2.64 -10.34 3.20
CA GLY A 354 2.13 -11.68 2.89
C GLY A 354 0.75 -11.92 3.49
N TYR A 355 0.48 -11.40 4.70
CA TYR A 355 -0.84 -11.45 5.32
C TYR A 355 -1.89 -10.66 4.52
N LEU A 356 -1.54 -9.45 4.09
CA LEU A 356 -2.43 -8.58 3.30
C LEU A 356 -2.81 -9.21 1.97
N SER A 357 -1.92 -9.99 1.35
CA SER A 357 -2.22 -10.70 0.10
C SER A 357 -3.44 -11.64 0.17
N CYS A 358 -3.78 -12.11 1.37
CA CYS A 358 -4.90 -13.04 1.60
C CYS A 358 -6.19 -12.34 2.02
N LEU A 359 -6.11 -11.17 2.68
CA LEU A 359 -7.26 -10.55 3.35
C LEU A 359 -7.66 -9.19 2.80
N ALA A 360 -6.70 -8.40 2.32
CA ALA A 360 -6.97 -7.04 1.89
C ALA A 360 -7.76 -7.02 0.58
N THR A 361 -8.38 -5.88 0.30
CA THR A 361 -9.03 -5.64 -1.00
C THR A 361 -8.01 -5.82 -2.12
N ARG A 362 -8.37 -6.58 -3.15
CA ARG A 362 -7.42 -6.98 -4.21
C ARG A 362 -8.06 -7.11 -5.59
N ALA A 363 -7.37 -6.61 -6.60
CA ALA A 363 -7.62 -6.94 -8.00
C ALA A 363 -6.88 -8.23 -8.35
N ILE A 364 -7.58 -9.20 -8.92
CA ILE A 364 -7.01 -10.48 -9.38
C ILE A 364 -7.19 -10.55 -10.89
N ILE A 365 -6.08 -10.78 -11.61
CA ILE A 365 -6.06 -10.90 -13.06
C ILE A 365 -5.33 -12.18 -13.43
N PHE A 366 -6.04 -13.14 -14.01
CA PHE A 366 -5.47 -14.34 -14.60
C PHE A 366 -5.14 -14.08 -16.06
N ILE A 367 -3.91 -14.41 -16.46
CA ILE A 367 -3.40 -14.19 -17.81
C ILE A 367 -2.92 -15.54 -18.35
N GLU A 368 -3.51 -16.01 -19.44
CA GLU A 368 -2.93 -17.11 -20.22
C GLU A 368 -1.85 -16.51 -21.11
N ALA A 369 -0.58 -16.71 -20.73
CA ALA A 369 0.56 -16.14 -21.45
C ALA A 369 0.71 -16.78 -22.83
N ASP A 370 1.12 -15.97 -23.83
CA ASP A 370 1.43 -16.46 -25.17
C ASP A 370 2.64 -17.42 -25.15
N ASN A 371 3.56 -17.24 -24.18
CA ASN A 371 4.67 -18.16 -23.93
C ASN A 371 4.18 -19.40 -23.16
N PRO A 372 4.17 -20.61 -23.77
CA PRO A 372 3.66 -21.81 -23.12
C PRO A 372 4.52 -22.28 -21.93
N ALA A 373 5.78 -21.84 -21.83
CA ALA A 373 6.63 -22.12 -20.67
C ALA A 373 6.17 -21.37 -19.40
N ILE A 374 5.41 -20.28 -19.56
CA ILE A 374 4.71 -19.57 -18.48
C ILE A 374 3.30 -20.14 -18.33
N GLY A 375 2.57 -20.21 -19.45
CA GLY A 375 1.14 -20.57 -19.49
C GLY A 375 0.29 -19.67 -18.58
N LEU A 376 -0.73 -20.23 -17.94
CA LEU A 376 -1.55 -19.49 -16.99
C LEU A 376 -0.73 -18.94 -15.80
N MET A 377 -0.76 -17.62 -15.63
CA MET A 377 -0.23 -16.91 -14.47
C MET A 377 -1.28 -15.98 -13.85
N ALA A 378 -1.02 -15.48 -12.64
CA ALA A 378 -1.87 -14.48 -12.01
C ALA A 378 -1.09 -13.24 -11.58
N PHE A 379 -1.66 -12.07 -11.83
CA PHE A 379 -1.30 -10.83 -11.18
C PHE A 379 -2.33 -10.54 -10.08
N ILE A 380 -1.86 -10.09 -8.91
CA ILE A 380 -2.72 -9.56 -7.86
C ILE A 380 -2.26 -8.15 -7.49
N GLY A 381 -3.12 -7.16 -7.66
CA GLY A 381 -2.93 -5.80 -7.13
C GLY A 381 -3.63 -5.68 -5.78
N ILE A 382 -2.87 -5.50 -4.70
CA ILE A 382 -3.37 -5.51 -3.31
C ILE A 382 -3.39 -4.08 -2.78
N GLY A 383 -4.58 -3.61 -2.48
CA GLY A 383 -4.76 -2.34 -1.82
C GLY A 383 -4.46 -2.44 -0.32
N MET A 384 -3.90 -1.40 0.28
CA MET A 384 -3.54 -1.38 1.70
C MET A 384 -4.16 -0.18 2.39
N ASP A 385 -4.68 -0.33 3.61
CA ASP A 385 -5.19 0.79 4.39
C ASP A 385 -6.23 1.63 3.63
N GLU A 386 -5.99 2.93 3.46
CA GLU A 386 -6.87 3.88 2.76
C GLU A 386 -6.94 3.67 1.24
N VAL A 387 -6.19 2.69 0.73
CA VAL A 387 -5.63 2.63 -0.62
C VAL A 387 -6.09 1.34 -1.23
N SER A 388 -7.39 1.29 -1.34
CA SER A 388 -8.09 0.03 -1.54
C SER A 388 -8.83 0.00 -2.87
N THR A 389 -8.83 1.12 -3.58
CA THR A 389 -9.50 1.22 -4.87
C THR A 389 -8.57 0.66 -5.93
N CYS A 390 -8.74 -0.62 -6.21
CA CYS A 390 -8.11 -1.26 -7.35
C CYS A 390 -9.02 -1.11 -8.58
N GLU A 391 -8.61 -0.36 -9.59
CA GLU A 391 -9.28 -0.29 -10.87
C GLU A 391 -8.63 -1.25 -11.86
N ILE A 392 -9.42 -2.15 -12.47
CA ILE A 392 -8.99 -3.02 -13.56
C ILE A 392 -9.49 -2.43 -14.88
N THR A 393 -8.61 -2.20 -15.84
CA THR A 393 -8.95 -1.61 -17.15
C THR A 393 -9.03 -2.63 -18.29
N VAL A 394 -8.72 -3.90 -18.01
CA VAL A 394 -8.81 -5.01 -18.96
C VAL A 394 -10.02 -5.91 -18.68
N LYS A 395 -10.45 -6.65 -19.69
CA LYS A 395 -11.61 -7.56 -19.60
C LYS A 395 -11.26 -8.98 -20.01
N GLU A 396 -12.05 -9.93 -19.52
CA GLU A 396 -11.96 -11.34 -19.94
C GLU A 396 -12.03 -11.48 -21.47
N GLY A 397 -11.15 -12.30 -22.03
CA GLY A 397 -11.00 -12.52 -23.47
C GLY A 397 -10.19 -11.45 -24.22
N GLN A 398 -9.79 -10.36 -23.57
CA GLN A 398 -8.90 -9.36 -24.17
C GLN A 398 -7.49 -9.93 -24.30
N HIS A 399 -6.90 -9.83 -25.50
CA HIS A 399 -5.47 -10.04 -25.70
C HIS A 399 -4.71 -8.74 -25.37
N ILE A 400 -3.62 -8.86 -24.62
CA ILE A 400 -2.76 -7.78 -24.16
C ILE A 400 -1.32 -8.09 -24.53
N LYS A 401 -0.51 -7.05 -24.75
CA LYS A 401 0.93 -7.16 -24.97
C LYS A 401 1.69 -6.88 -23.68
N LYS A 402 2.88 -7.46 -23.55
CA LYS A 402 3.82 -7.14 -22.47
C LYS A 402 4.02 -5.63 -22.38
N GLY A 403 3.77 -5.06 -21.20
CA GLY A 403 3.89 -3.63 -20.92
C GLY A 403 2.63 -2.80 -21.17
N ASP A 404 1.52 -3.37 -21.69
CA ASP A 404 0.24 -2.67 -21.76
C ASP A 404 -0.28 -2.34 -20.35
N GLU A 405 -0.92 -1.18 -20.17
CA GLU A 405 -1.57 -0.85 -18.88
C GLU A 405 -2.76 -1.79 -18.64
N THR A 406 -2.86 -2.34 -17.42
CA THR A 406 -3.96 -3.27 -17.05
C THR A 406 -4.79 -2.83 -15.84
N GLY A 407 -4.42 -1.70 -15.23
CA GLY A 407 -5.19 -1.07 -14.15
C GLY A 407 -4.34 -0.15 -13.28
N MET A 408 -4.91 0.32 -12.16
CA MET A 408 -4.24 1.22 -11.23
C MET A 408 -4.82 1.19 -9.81
N PHE A 409 -4.01 1.62 -8.84
CA PHE A 409 -4.47 1.99 -7.51
C PHE A 409 -4.89 3.45 -7.52
N HIS A 410 -6.04 3.75 -6.92
CA HIS A 410 -6.35 5.12 -6.53
C HIS A 410 -5.96 5.33 -5.06
N PHE A 411 -5.25 6.43 -4.81
CA PHE A 411 -4.84 7.03 -3.53
C PHE A 411 -4.20 6.12 -2.45
N GLY A 412 -2.86 6.17 -2.32
CA GLY A 412 -2.00 5.76 -1.16
C GLY A 412 -1.07 4.52 -1.35
N GLY A 413 -0.75 3.75 -0.31
CA GLY A 413 0.05 2.51 -0.32
C GLY A 413 -0.52 1.24 -0.93
N SER A 414 0.32 0.54 -1.68
CA SER A 414 -0.10 -0.70 -2.31
C SER A 414 1.03 -1.69 -2.50
N THR A 415 0.66 -2.93 -2.80
CA THR A 415 1.59 -4.02 -3.09
C THR A 415 1.03 -4.87 -4.21
N HIS A 416 1.87 -5.66 -4.86
CA HIS A 416 1.41 -6.58 -5.89
C HIS A 416 2.10 -7.93 -5.78
N CYS A 417 1.44 -8.95 -6.31
CA CYS A 417 2.00 -10.28 -6.47
C CYS A 417 1.97 -10.72 -7.94
N LEU A 418 3.02 -11.42 -8.36
CA LEU A 418 3.01 -12.30 -9.52
C LEU A 418 3.01 -13.75 -9.03
N ILE A 419 2.13 -14.58 -9.59
CA ILE A 419 1.99 -15.98 -9.21
C ILE A 419 2.14 -16.85 -10.45
N PHE A 420 3.08 -17.80 -10.36
CA PHE A 420 3.39 -18.77 -11.41
C PHE A 420 3.01 -20.17 -10.95
N ARG A 421 2.54 -21.01 -11.88
CA ARG A 421 2.16 -22.40 -11.62
C ARG A 421 3.38 -23.27 -11.23
N PRO A 422 3.17 -24.40 -10.54
CA PRO A 422 4.23 -25.40 -10.34
C PRO A 422 4.81 -25.83 -11.69
N GLY A 423 6.13 -26.02 -11.73
CA GLY A 423 6.86 -26.43 -12.94
C GLY A 423 7.29 -25.29 -13.87
N VAL A 424 6.82 -24.05 -13.66
CA VAL A 424 7.34 -22.88 -14.40
C VAL A 424 8.74 -22.55 -13.90
N ASN A 425 9.75 -22.68 -14.76
CA ASN A 425 11.15 -22.42 -14.45
C ASN A 425 11.47 -20.92 -14.52
N VAL A 426 10.97 -20.16 -13.55
CA VAL A 426 11.18 -18.71 -13.44
C VAL A 426 12.27 -18.39 -12.41
N ASP A 427 13.27 -17.61 -12.85
CA ASP A 427 14.42 -17.20 -12.05
C ASP A 427 14.80 -15.74 -12.34
N GLY A 428 15.79 -15.22 -11.61
CA GLY A 428 16.33 -13.87 -11.85
C GLY A 428 15.49 -12.75 -11.23
N PHE A 429 14.65 -13.08 -10.24
CA PHE A 429 13.95 -12.09 -9.44
C PHE A 429 14.94 -11.15 -8.75
N PRO A 430 14.60 -9.86 -8.62
CA PRO A 430 15.41 -8.94 -7.84
C PRO A 430 15.38 -9.32 -6.37
N GLU A 431 16.55 -9.31 -5.72
CA GLU A 431 16.70 -9.64 -4.31
C GLU A 431 15.83 -8.74 -3.41
N PRO A 432 15.15 -9.31 -2.39
CA PRO A 432 14.49 -8.55 -1.33
C PRO A 432 15.42 -7.55 -0.62
N GLY A 433 14.85 -6.45 -0.13
CA GLY A 433 15.59 -5.46 0.67
C GLY A 433 16.46 -4.50 -0.13
N GLN A 434 16.34 -4.49 -1.47
CA GLN A 434 16.93 -3.44 -2.30
C GLN A 434 16.38 -2.05 -1.93
N LYS A 435 17.26 -1.04 -2.04
CA LYS A 435 16.92 0.35 -1.68
C LYS A 435 16.03 1.04 -2.71
N ASN A 436 16.23 0.71 -3.98
CA ASN A 436 15.57 1.36 -5.10
C ASN A 436 14.37 0.55 -5.57
N ASN A 437 13.42 1.21 -6.21
CA ASN A 437 12.34 0.52 -6.90
C ASN A 437 12.91 -0.21 -8.12
N GLN A 438 12.34 -1.37 -8.43
CA GLN A 438 12.39 -1.96 -9.74
C GLN A 438 11.42 -1.17 -10.64
N PRO A 439 11.87 -0.56 -11.74
CA PRO A 439 11.02 0.27 -12.59
C PRO A 439 9.85 -0.51 -13.18
N VAL A 440 8.69 0.13 -13.33
CA VAL A 440 7.59 -0.45 -14.11
C VAL A 440 8.07 -0.78 -15.53
N ARG A 441 7.61 -1.90 -16.09
CA ARG A 441 7.98 -2.44 -17.42
C ARG A 441 9.43 -2.90 -17.59
N SER A 442 10.30 -2.72 -16.60
CA SER A 442 11.66 -3.29 -16.61
C SER A 442 11.65 -4.80 -16.39
N GLN A 443 12.77 -5.51 -16.59
CA GLN A 443 12.81 -6.95 -16.37
C GLN A 443 12.70 -7.27 -14.88
N VAL A 444 11.77 -8.15 -14.51
CA VAL A 444 11.64 -8.65 -13.14
C VAL A 444 12.08 -10.09 -13.00
N ALA A 445 11.95 -10.90 -14.05
CA ALA A 445 12.37 -12.29 -14.06
C ALA A 445 12.53 -12.80 -15.50
N VAL A 446 13.09 -13.99 -15.65
CA VAL A 446 13.19 -14.71 -16.92
C VAL A 446 12.66 -16.12 -16.74
N VAL A 447 11.87 -16.59 -17.70
CA VAL A 447 11.49 -17.99 -17.81
C VAL A 447 12.49 -18.73 -18.67
N LYS A 448 12.89 -19.92 -18.22
CA LYS A 448 13.71 -20.85 -19.01
C LYS A 448 12.78 -21.88 -19.67
N PRO A 449 12.98 -22.19 -20.97
CA PRO A 449 12.21 -23.18 -21.70
C PRO A 449 12.21 -24.58 -21.07
#